data_AF-M3GT18-F1
#
_entry.id   AF-M3GT18-F1
#
_cell.length_a   1.000
_cell.length_b   1.000
_cell.length_c   1.000
_cell.angle_alpha   90.00
_cell.angle_beta   90.00
_cell.angle_gamma   90.00
#
_symmetry.space_group_name_H-M   'P 1'
#
loop_
_entity.id
_entity.type
_entity.pdbx_description
1 polymer ?
#
loop_
_entity_poly.entity_id
_entity_poly.type
_entity_poly.pdbx_seq_one_letter_code
_entity_poly.pdbx_strand_id
1 'polypeptide(L)' 'MNEYFIYFREPSGFARVFRIRSKSLLGAKQRASRIFSQLSGLLIRAIEIQGAATADPFWVAHRFIGSKKWSSFA' A
#
# COMPACT_ATOMS: atom_id res chain seq x y z
N MET A 1 8.49 14.84 6.01
CA MET A 1 7.69 13.63 6.27
C MET A 1 6.87 13.38 5.02
N ASN A 2 6.94 12.19 4.46
CA ASN A 2 6.32 11.89 3.16
C ASN A 2 4.90 11.39 3.37
N GLU A 3 4.05 11.63 2.39
CA GLU A 3 2.68 11.19 2.39
C GLU A 3 2.47 10.13 1.32
N TYR A 4 1.69 9.11 1.67
CA TYR A 4 1.41 7.97 0.82
C TYR A 4 -0.06 7.58 0.90
N PHE A 5 -0.58 7.04 -0.20
CA PHE A 5 -1.84 6.33 -0.23
C PHE A 5 -1.56 4.83 -0.32
N ILE A 6 -2.19 4.05 0.55
CA ILE A 6 -2.14 2.59 0.55
C ILE A 6 -3.46 2.08 -0.01
N TYR A 7 -3.39 1.26 -1.05
CA TYR A 7 -4.53 0.64 -1.69
C TYR A 7 -4.53 -0.85 -1.38
N PHE A 8 -5.58 -1.34 -0.71
CA PHE A 8 -5.83 -2.76 -0.52
C PHE A 8 -6.79 -3.23 -1.62
N ARG A 9 -6.25 -3.88 -2.66
CA ARG A 9 -6.97 -4.30 -3.85
C ARG A 9 -7.69 -5.61 -3.64
N GLU A 10 -8.98 -5.65 -3.95
CA GLU A 10 -9.82 -6.84 -3.96
C GLU A 10 -9.87 -7.47 -5.38
N PRO A 11 -10.17 -8.78 -5.51
CA PRO A 11 -10.43 -9.45 -6.79
C PRO A 11 -11.48 -8.78 -7.68
N SER A 12 -12.46 -8.11 -7.07
CA SER A 12 -13.51 -7.35 -7.75
C SER A 12 -13.01 -6.10 -8.49
N GLY A 13 -11.78 -5.64 -8.18
CA GLY A 13 -11.23 -4.38 -8.69
C GLY A 13 -11.40 -3.21 -7.72
N PHE A 14 -12.23 -3.37 -6.67
CA PHE A 14 -12.36 -2.38 -5.61
C PHE A 14 -11.06 -2.23 -4.80
N ALA A 15 -10.86 -1.04 -4.23
CA ALA A 15 -9.71 -0.77 -3.37
C ALA A 15 -10.14 0.02 -2.13
N ARG A 16 -9.77 -0.49 -0.96
CA ARG A 16 -9.80 0.35 0.25
C ARG A 16 -8.53 1.19 0.31
N VAL A 17 -8.70 2.49 0.46
CA VAL A 17 -7.59 3.46 0.40
C VAL A 17 -7.35 4.06 1.78
N PHE A 18 -6.09 4.07 2.22
CA PHE A 18 -5.67 4.70 3.46
C PHE A 18 -4.59 5.74 3.19
N ARG A 19 -4.80 6.96 3.66
CA ARG A 19 -3.78 8.02 3.63
C ARG A 19 -2.90 7.89 4.87
N ILE A 20 -1.58 7.81 4.67
CA ILE A 20 -0.62 7.74 5.76
C ILE A 20 0.52 8.74 5.57
N ARG A 21 1.13 9.14 6.69
CA ARG A 21 2.40 9.86 6.69
C ARG A 21 3.49 8.96 7.25
N SER A 22 4.66 8.96 6.62
CA SER A 22 5.83 8.16 7.02
C SER A 22 7.12 8.89 6.67
N LYS A 23 8.20 8.65 7.44
CA LYS A 23 9.52 9.22 7.15
C LYS A 23 10.20 8.57 5.93
N SER A 24 9.80 7.35 5.57
CA SER A 24 10.38 6.59 4.45
C SER A 24 9.38 5.61 3.82
N LEU A 25 9.71 5.10 2.62
CA LEU A 25 8.93 4.05 1.95
C LEU A 25 8.93 2.74 2.74
N LEU A 26 10.03 2.40 3.41
CA LEU A 26 10.10 1.23 4.29
C LEU A 26 9.08 1.34 5.43
N GLY A 27 9.01 2.50 6.09
CA GLY A 27 8.01 2.76 7.14
C GLY A 27 6.57 2.69 6.59
N ALA A 28 6.34 3.14 5.36
CA ALA A 28 5.03 3.04 4.71
C ALA A 28 4.62 1.57 4.48
N LYS A 29 5.54 0.73 3.99
CA LYS A 29 5.32 -0.72 3.81
C LYS A 29 5.03 -1.46 5.12
N GLN A 30 5.76 -1.13 6.18
CA GLN A 30 5.53 -1.69 7.51
C GLN A 30 4.14 -1.32 8.04
N ARG A 31 3.77 -0.04 7.92
CA ARG A 31 2.43 0.44 8.31
C ARG A 31 1.32 -0.19 7.48
N ALA A 32 1.50 -0.33 6.17
CA ALA A 32 0.57 -1.02 5.29
C ALA A 32 0.36 -2.49 5.71
N SER A 33 1.43 -3.19 6.06
CA SER A 33 1.36 -4.57 6.55
C SER A 33 0.62 -4.68 7.88
N ARG A 34 0.79 -3.69 8.78
CA ARG A 34 0.06 -3.63 10.05
C ARG A 34 -1.44 -3.37 9.84
N ILE A 35 -1.80 -2.43 8.98
CA ILE A 35 -3.21 -2.17 8.64
C ILE A 35 -3.82 -3.44 8.03
N PHE A 36 -3.12 -4.11 7.11
CA PHE A 36 -3.58 -5.36 6.52
C PHE A 36 -3.93 -6.43 7.56
N SER A 37 -3.09 -6.62 8.58
CA SER A 37 -3.38 -7.60 9.65
C SER A 37 -4.65 -7.31 10.45
N GLN A 38 -5.16 -6.07 10.41
CA GLN A 38 -6.40 -5.65 11.07
C GLN A 38 -7.62 -5.76 10.14
N LEU A 39 -7.42 -5.97 8.84
CA LEU A 39 -8.47 -6.10 7.82
C LEU A 39 -8.90 -7.56 7.63
N SER A 40 -9.15 -8.27 8.74
CA SER A 40 -9.61 -9.67 8.71
C SER A 40 -10.94 -9.79 7.95
N GLY A 41 -11.09 -10.88 7.20
CA GLY A 41 -12.30 -11.19 6.42
C GLY A 41 -12.38 -10.54 5.03
N LEU A 42 -11.45 -9.66 4.66
CA LEU A 42 -11.38 -9.11 3.30
C LEU A 42 -10.49 -9.96 2.39
N LEU A 43 -11.00 -10.27 1.20
CA LEU A 43 -10.24 -10.93 0.15
C LEU A 43 -9.35 -9.90 -0.56
N ILE A 44 -8.24 -9.51 0.06
CA ILE A 44 -7.25 -8.64 -0.58
C ILE A 44 -6.28 -9.48 -1.41
N ARG A 45 -6.09 -9.13 -2.69
CA ARG A 45 -5.10 -9.78 -3.57
C ARG A 45 -3.74 -9.09 -3.54
N ALA A 46 -3.75 -7.76 -3.38
CA ALA A 46 -2.55 -6.95 -3.44
C ALA A 46 -2.65 -5.71 -2.56
N ILE A 47 -1.50 -5.25 -2.09
CA ILE A 47 -1.32 -3.97 -1.42
C ILE A 47 -0.46 -3.13 -2.34
N GLU A 48 -0.93 -1.94 -2.72
CA GLU A 48 -0.19 -1.00 -3.55
C GLU A 48 0.03 0.30 -2.77
N ILE A 49 1.16 0.94 -2.97
CA ILE A 49 1.50 2.21 -2.33
C ILE A 49 1.79 3.23 -3.41
N GLN A 50 1.10 4.36 -3.32
CA GLN A 50 1.29 5.51 -4.18
C GLN A 50 1.93 6.64 -3.38
N GLY A 51 2.91 7.32 -3.96
CA GLY A 51 3.43 8.56 -3.41
C GLY A 51 2.41 9.69 -3.61
N ALA A 52 2.16 10.49 -2.58
CA ALA A 52 1.28 11.66 -2.67
C ALA A 52 2.06 12.95 -3.01
N ALA A 53 3.23 12.81 -3.65
CA ALA A 53 4.25 13.85 -3.66
C ALA A 53 3.91 15.06 -4.55
N THR A 54 3.05 14.94 -5.56
CA THR A 54 2.69 16.04 -6.50
C THR A 54 1.39 15.73 -7.26
N ALA A 55 0.97 16.64 -8.15
CA ALA A 55 -0.23 16.56 -8.99
C ALA A 55 -0.38 15.24 -9.77
N ASP A 56 0.72 14.53 -10.01
CA ASP A 56 0.75 13.22 -10.66
C ASP A 56 1.19 12.14 -9.66
N PRO A 57 0.24 11.46 -9.01
CA PRO A 57 0.57 10.46 -8.01
C PRO A 57 1.07 9.17 -8.69
N PHE A 58 2.26 8.72 -8.31
CA PHE A 58 2.93 7.55 -8.91
C PHE A 58 3.02 6.36 -7.94
N TRP A 59 2.95 5.15 -8.49
CA TRP A 59 3.10 3.91 -7.72
C TRP A 59 4.56 3.72 -7.32
N VAL A 60 4.81 3.53 -6.02
CA VAL A 60 6.17 3.40 -5.46
C VAL A 60 6.46 2.00 -4.93
N ALA A 61 5.42 1.23 -4.61
CA ALA A 61 5.57 -0.14 -4.18
C ALA A 61 4.30 -0.96 -4.38
N HIS A 62 4.46 -2.27 -4.47
CA HIS A 62 3.35 -3.21 -4.37
C HIS A 62 3.78 -4.50 -3.65
N ARG A 63 2.79 -5.25 -3.17
CA ARG A 63 2.96 -6.60 -2.64
C ARG A 63 1.70 -7.41 -2.88
N PHE A 64 1.83 -8.54 -3.56
CA PHE A 64 0.77 -9.56 -3.61
C PHE A 64 0.68 -10.29 -2.27
N ILE A 65 -0.52 -10.59 -1.80
CA ILE A 65 -0.71 -11.25 -0.48
C ILE A 65 -0.10 -12.65 -0.44
N GLY A 66 -0.04 -13.36 -1.58
CA GLY A 66 0.69 -14.62 -1.73
C GLY A 66 2.22 -14.49 -1.66
N SER A 67 2.76 -13.25 -1.68
CA SER A 67 4.19 -12.98 -1.60
C SER A 67 4.60 -12.48 -0.22
N LYS A 68 5.74 -12.96 0.27
CA LYS A 68 6.40 -12.41 1.47
C LYS A 68 7.16 -11.10 1.18
N LYS A 69 7.44 -10.80 -0.10
CA LYS A 69 8.32 -9.70 -0.51
C LYS A 69 7.52 -8.52 -1.07
N TRP A 70 8.03 -7.32 -0.79
CA TRP A 70 7.59 -6.09 -1.45
C TRP A 70 8.40 -5.85 -2.71
N SER A 71 7.74 -5.47 -3.79
CA SER A 71 8.36 -4.86 -4.95
C SER A 71 8.35 -3.34 -4.78
N SER A 72 9.41 -2.68 -5.20
CA SER A 72 9.48 -1.20 -5.23
C SER A 72 9.81 -0.78 -6.64
N PHE A 73 9.26 0.35 -7.06
CA PHE A 73 9.61 0.97 -8.32
C PHE A 73 10.71 1.99 -8.04
N ALA A 74 11.78 1.95 -8.86
CA ALA A 74 12.91 2.85 -8.77
C ALA A 74 12.57 4.21 -9.40
#